data_AF-A0A225SWG4-F1
#
_entry.id   AF-A0A225SWG4-F1
#
_cell.length_a   1.000
_cell.length_b   1.000
_cell.length_c   1.000
_cell.angle_alpha   90.00
_cell.angle_beta   90.00
_cell.angle_gamma   90.00
#
_symmetry.space_group_name_H-M   'P 1'
#
loop_
_entity.id
_entity.type
_entity.pdbx_description
1 polymer ?
#
loop_
_entity_poly.entity_id
_entity_poly.type
_entity_poly.pdbx_seq_one_letter_code
_entity_poly.pdbx_strand_id
1 'polypeptide(L)'
;MTHLSSFGLRDQKSKIYRLIRAAIAQSTVAHFGVNMQNRMVDIKYVCEMFSISRSSVYERLNEEGEYFDEFFPRPVSVGKRSKRWSESELNAYQEKLLSNGDDMEGGVL
;
A
#
# COMPACT_ATOMS: atom_id res chain seq x y z
N MET A 1 -12.10 53.37 40.44
CA MET A 1 -12.07 51.92 40.72
C MET A 1 -12.49 51.19 39.45
N THR A 2 -11.55 50.96 38.54
CA THR A 2 -11.79 50.30 37.25
C THR A 2 -11.40 48.82 37.37
N HIS A 3 -12.40 47.94 37.35
CA HIS A 3 -12.17 46.50 37.29
C HIS A 3 -12.22 46.08 35.81
N LEU A 4 -11.05 45.88 35.19
CA LEU A 4 -10.92 45.38 33.83
C LEU A 4 -11.14 43.86 33.82
N SER A 5 -12.26 43.42 33.26
CA SER A 5 -12.62 42.01 33.09
C SER A 5 -11.72 41.34 32.04
N SER A 6 -10.68 40.65 32.53
CA SER A 6 -9.80 39.80 31.73
C SER A 6 -10.44 38.41 31.53
N PHE A 7 -11.40 38.29 30.61
CA PHE A 7 -11.97 36.99 30.26
C PHE A 7 -12.43 36.93 28.79
N GLY A 8 -11.52 37.18 27.85
CA GLY A 8 -11.88 37.24 26.42
C GLY A 8 -10.92 36.61 25.41
N LEU A 9 -9.66 36.33 25.76
CA LEU A 9 -8.66 35.90 24.75
C LEU A 9 -8.41 34.38 24.68
N ARG A 10 -9.07 33.58 25.53
CA ARG A 10 -8.86 32.11 25.58
C ARG A 10 -9.84 31.31 24.70
N ASP A 11 -10.95 31.93 24.28
CA ASP A 11 -11.99 31.26 23.48
C ASP A 11 -11.69 31.27 21.97
N GLN A 12 -11.03 32.32 21.46
CA GLN A 12 -10.74 32.45 20.03
C GLN A 12 -9.62 31.50 19.56
N LYS A 13 -8.56 31.31 20.38
CA LYS A 13 -7.51 30.32 20.08
C LYS A 13 -8.10 28.91 19.97
N SER A 14 -9.01 28.55 20.88
CA SER A 14 -9.66 27.24 20.91
C SER A 14 -10.54 26.97 19.69
N LYS A 15 -11.20 28.00 19.14
CA LYS A 15 -11.95 27.91 17.88
C LYS A 15 -11.02 27.70 16.69
N ILE A 16 -9.93 28.45 16.61
CA ILE A 16 -8.92 28.30 15.55
C ILE A 16 -8.29 26.90 15.60
N TYR A 17 -7.89 26.41 16.79
CA TYR A 17 -7.35 25.07 16.95
C TYR A 17 -8.37 23.97 16.60
N ARG A 18 -9.66 24.15 16.91
CA ARG A 18 -10.74 23.21 16.51
C ARG A 18 -10.98 23.20 15.01
N LEU A 19 -10.94 24.36 14.35
CA LEU A 19 -11.11 24.47 12.90
C LEU A 19 -9.93 23.84 12.14
N ILE A 20 -8.70 24.07 12.61
CA ILE A 20 -7.50 23.44 12.03
C ILE A 20 -7.57 21.91 12.22
N ARG A 21 -7.94 21.43 13.41
CA ARG A 21 -8.05 19.98 13.70
C ARG A 21 -9.16 19.31 12.88
N ALA A 22 -10.29 19.99 12.67
CA ALA A 22 -11.40 19.49 11.86
C ALA A 22 -11.07 19.49 10.35
N ALA A 23 -10.37 20.51 9.86
CA ALA A 23 -9.94 20.57 8.46
C ALA A 23 -8.89 19.49 8.12
N ILE A 24 -7.94 19.25 9.03
CA ILE A 24 -6.97 18.14 8.88
C ILE A 24 -7.70 16.79 8.96
N ALA A 25 -8.64 16.62 9.89
CA ALA A 25 -9.42 15.37 10.00
C ALA A 25 -10.23 15.06 8.73
N GLN A 26 -10.84 16.07 8.08
CA GLN A 26 -11.56 15.89 6.82
C GLN A 26 -10.63 15.63 5.62
N SER A 27 -9.39 16.12 5.65
CA SER A 27 -8.41 15.90 4.58
C SER A 27 -7.61 14.60 4.71
N THR A 28 -7.54 13.96 5.89
CA THR A 28 -6.86 12.67 6.06
C THR A 28 -7.79 11.48 5.79
N VAL A 29 -9.09 11.58 6.10
CA VAL A 29 -10.03 10.47 5.86
C VAL A 29 -10.45 10.30 4.39
N ALA A 30 -10.20 11.30 3.53
CA ALA A 30 -10.59 11.28 2.12
C ALA A 30 -9.42 11.14 1.13
N HIS A 31 -8.16 11.33 1.52
CA HIS A 31 -7.00 11.11 0.63
C HIS A 31 -6.46 9.67 0.70
N PHE A 32 -6.70 8.96 1.81
CA PHE A 32 -6.46 7.51 1.91
C PHE A 32 -7.57 6.67 1.24
N GLY A 33 -8.56 7.33 0.63
CA GLY A 33 -9.46 6.74 -0.34
C GLY A 33 -8.81 6.72 -1.72
N VAL A 34 -7.93 5.75 -1.94
CA VAL A 34 -7.61 5.18 -3.25
C VAL A 34 -7.12 6.19 -4.33
N ASN A 35 -5.84 6.58 -4.26
CA ASN A 35 -5.11 6.96 -5.48
C ASN A 35 -4.84 5.68 -6.30
N MET A 36 -5.87 5.23 -7.03
CA MET A 36 -5.99 3.96 -7.77
C MET A 36 -5.18 3.97 -9.07
N GLN A 37 -3.95 4.48 -9.07
CA GLN A 37 -3.05 4.26 -10.20
C GLN A 37 -2.54 2.83 -10.10
N ASN A 38 -3.31 1.87 -10.63
CA ASN A 38 -2.89 0.48 -10.80
C ASN A 38 -1.74 0.42 -11.82
N ARG A 39 -0.54 0.79 -11.37
CA ARG A 39 0.66 0.86 -12.19
C ARG A 39 1.01 -0.54 -12.68
N MET A 40 1.33 -0.62 -13.96
CA MET A 40 1.68 -1.85 -14.65
C MET A 40 3.20 -2.04 -14.64
N VAL A 41 3.68 -2.95 -13.81
CA VAL A 41 5.11 -3.21 -13.59
C VAL A 41 5.63 -4.37 -14.45
N ASP A 42 6.93 -4.38 -14.71
CA ASP A 42 7.57 -5.46 -15.46
C ASP A 42 8.08 -6.57 -14.52
N ILE A 43 8.54 -7.68 -15.09
CA ILE A 43 9.04 -8.82 -14.30
C ILE A 43 10.27 -8.46 -13.45
N LYS A 44 11.06 -7.45 -13.84
CA LYS A 44 12.23 -7.03 -13.06
C LYS A 44 11.80 -6.46 -11.73
N TYR A 45 10.80 -5.59 -11.74
CA TYR A 45 10.20 -5.06 -10.52
C TYR A 45 9.63 -6.18 -9.64
N VAL A 46 8.96 -7.19 -10.23
CA VAL A 46 8.47 -8.36 -9.47
C VAL A 46 9.62 -9.12 -8.81
N CYS A 47 10.69 -9.39 -9.54
CA CYS A 47 11.88 -10.05 -9.01
C CYS A 47 12.52 -9.27 -7.85
N GLU A 48 12.63 -7.96 -7.97
CA GLU A 48 13.17 -7.08 -6.93
C GLU A 48 12.27 -7.06 -5.69
N MET A 49 10.96 -6.91 -5.89
CA MET A 49 9.96 -6.84 -4.81
C MET A 49 9.94 -8.10 -3.95
N PHE A 50 9.99 -9.27 -4.56
CA PHE A 50 9.97 -10.56 -3.85
C PHE A 50 11.36 -11.16 -3.64
N SER A 51 12.44 -10.48 -4.04
CA SER A 51 13.83 -10.97 -3.99
C SER A 51 14.00 -12.38 -4.58
N ILE A 52 13.39 -12.65 -5.73
CA ILE A 52 13.42 -13.95 -6.42
C ILE A 52 13.86 -13.85 -7.87
N SER A 53 14.34 -14.96 -8.42
CA SER A 53 14.71 -15.04 -9.83
C SER A 53 13.49 -15.00 -10.76
N ARG A 54 13.70 -14.63 -12.03
CA ARG A 54 12.65 -14.69 -13.07
C ARG A 54 12.11 -16.10 -13.26
N SER A 55 12.96 -17.12 -13.19
CA SER A 55 12.53 -18.52 -13.31
C SER A 55 11.57 -18.88 -12.18
N SER A 56 11.89 -18.47 -10.95
CA SER A 56 11.04 -18.68 -9.77
C SER A 56 9.71 -17.92 -9.85
N VAL A 57 9.63 -16.81 -10.59
CA VAL A 57 8.35 -16.16 -10.91
C VAL A 57 7.54 -17.02 -11.88
N TYR A 58 8.17 -17.59 -12.91
CA TYR A 58 7.46 -18.44 -13.88
C TYR A 58 7.05 -19.80 -13.30
N GLU A 59 7.82 -20.37 -12.38
CA GLU A 59 7.45 -21.60 -11.67
C GLU A 59 6.17 -21.41 -10.85
N ARG A 60 6.03 -20.27 -10.17
CA ARG A 60 4.79 -19.90 -9.45
C ARG A 60 3.58 -19.77 -10.36
N LEU A 61 3.78 -19.43 -11.63
CA LEU A 61 2.73 -19.31 -12.64
C LEU A 61 2.43 -20.64 -13.36
N ASN A 62 3.26 -21.67 -13.19
CA ASN A 62 3.14 -22.92 -13.91
C ASN A 62 2.19 -23.88 -13.19
N GLU A 63 0.95 -24.02 -13.67
CA GLU A 63 -0.09 -24.86 -13.06
C GLU A 63 0.27 -26.35 -12.93
N GLU A 64 1.20 -26.84 -13.76
CA GLU A 64 1.69 -28.22 -13.70
C GLU A 64 2.95 -28.38 -12.83
N GLY A 65 3.51 -27.27 -12.30
CA GLY A 65 4.75 -27.25 -11.54
C GLY A 65 4.55 -27.47 -10.04
N GLU A 66 5.60 -27.96 -9.37
CA GLU A 66 5.61 -28.18 -7.91
C GLU A 66 5.42 -26.87 -7.11
N TYR A 67 5.97 -25.76 -7.62
CA TYR A 67 5.91 -24.46 -6.95
C TYR A 67 4.75 -23.57 -7.42
N PHE A 68 3.73 -24.16 -8.08
CA PHE A 68 2.56 -23.41 -8.50
C PHE A 68 1.89 -22.72 -7.31
N ASP A 69 1.57 -21.44 -7.48
CA ASP A 69 0.84 -20.68 -6.48
C ASP A 69 -0.41 -20.06 -7.13
N GLU A 70 -1.56 -20.61 -6.76
CA GLU A 70 -2.86 -20.18 -7.28
C GLU A 70 -3.21 -18.71 -6.94
N PHE A 71 -2.60 -18.16 -5.89
CA PHE A 71 -2.83 -16.78 -5.43
C PHE A 71 -1.79 -15.81 -5.95
N PHE A 72 -0.74 -16.29 -6.62
CA PHE A 72 0.29 -15.42 -7.18
C PHE A 72 -0.30 -14.58 -8.34
N PRO A 73 -0.08 -13.24 -8.34
CA PRO A 73 -0.68 -12.37 -9.34
C PRO A 73 -0.30 -12.73 -10.78
N ARG A 74 -1.31 -12.81 -11.64
CA ARG A 74 -1.14 -13.22 -13.04
C ARG A 74 -0.76 -12.02 -13.91
N PRO A 75 0.20 -12.18 -14.85
CA PRO A 75 0.55 -11.09 -15.75
C PRO A 75 -0.52 -10.85 -16.81
N VAL A 76 -0.77 -9.57 -17.08
CA VAL A 76 -1.54 -9.08 -18.23
C VAL A 76 -0.62 -8.92 -19.44
N SER A 77 -1.09 -9.35 -20.62
CA SER A 77 -0.38 -9.14 -21.88
C SER A 77 -0.66 -7.74 -22.42
N VAL A 78 0.36 -6.89 -22.52
CA VAL A 78 0.23 -5.50 -23.03
C VAL A 78 0.69 -5.40 -24.49
N GLY A 79 1.29 -6.46 -25.03
CA GLY A 79 1.68 -6.56 -26.42
C GLY A 79 2.04 -7.99 -26.79
N LYS A 80 2.66 -8.19 -27.96
CA LYS A 80 3.00 -9.53 -28.49
C LYS A 80 3.89 -10.38 -27.57
N ARG A 81 4.77 -9.74 -26.79
CA ARG A 81 5.75 -10.41 -25.92
C ARG A 81 5.87 -9.81 -24.53
N SER A 82 5.12 -8.73 -24.25
CA SER A 82 5.27 -7.97 -23.01
C SER A 82 4.20 -8.38 -22.01
N LYS A 83 4.66 -9.00 -20.92
CA LYS A 83 3.88 -9.33 -19.73
C LYS A 83 4.09 -8.23 -18.68
N ARG A 84 3.00 -7.75 -18.08
CA ARG A 84 3.01 -6.75 -17.02
C ARG A 84 2.12 -7.21 -15.88
N TRP A 85 2.47 -6.83 -14.67
CA TRP A 85 1.70 -7.16 -13.47
C TRP A 85 1.04 -5.89 -12.93
N SER A 86 -0.12 -6.07 -12.28
CA SER A 86 -0.68 -5.03 -11.43
C SER A 86 0.18 -4.91 -10.17
N GLU A 87 0.73 -3.71 -9.93
CA GLU A 87 1.43 -3.43 -8.67
C GLU A 87 0.50 -3.60 -7.44
N SER A 88 -0.77 -3.23 -7.58
CA SER A 88 -1.75 -3.35 -6.49
C SER A 88 -2.03 -4.81 -6.13
N GLU A 89 -2.13 -5.71 -7.11
CA GLU A 89 -2.29 -7.15 -6.84
C GLU A 89 -1.04 -7.75 -6.19
N LEU A 90 0.16 -7.33 -6.61
CA LEU A 90 1.42 -7.77 -5.98
C LEU A 90 1.52 -7.30 -4.53
N ASN A 91 1.14 -6.06 -4.23
CA ASN A 91 1.12 -5.54 -2.86
C ASN A 91 0.14 -6.33 -2.00
N ALA A 92 -1.09 -6.57 -2.48
CA ALA A 92 -2.07 -7.36 -1.75
C ALA A 92 -1.59 -8.81 -1.49
N TYR A 93 -0.89 -9.40 -2.46
CA TYR A 93 -0.27 -10.71 -2.28
C TYR A 93 0.86 -10.69 -1.25
N GLN A 94 1.73 -9.66 -1.27
CA GLN A 94 2.77 -9.49 -0.24
C GLN A 94 2.16 -9.30 1.16
N GLU A 95 1.13 -8.48 1.28
CA GLU A 95 0.38 -8.31 2.54
C GLU A 95 -0.22 -9.62 3.02
N LYS A 96 -0.77 -10.44 2.11
CA LYS A 96 -1.26 -11.79 2.44
C LYS A 96 -0.15 -12.67 3.01
N LEU A 97 1.04 -12.67 2.37
CA LEU A 97 2.20 -13.42 2.85
C LEU A 97 2.62 -12.97 4.26
N LEU A 98 2.61 -11.66 4.52
CA LEU A 98 2.95 -11.10 5.84
C LEU A 98 1.87 -11.41 6.90
N SER A 99 0.59 -11.33 6.54
CA SER A 99 -0.52 -11.63 7.46
C SER A 99 -0.60 -13.11 7.86
N ASN A 100 -0.10 -14.00 6.99
CA ASN A 100 0.05 -15.41 7.30
C ASN A 100 1.33 -15.71 8.10
N GLY A 101 2.20 -14.71 8.26
CA GLY A 101 3.60 -14.83 8.65
C GLY A 101 3.97 -14.24 10.01
N ASP A 102 3.00 -13.93 10.89
CA ASP A 102 3.29 -13.57 12.30
C ASP A 102 4.00 -14.70 13.09
N ASP A 103 4.30 -15.84 12.46
CA ASP A 103 5.07 -16.96 13.02
C ASP A 103 6.44 -17.24 12.35
N MET A 104 6.93 -16.47 11.35
CA MET A 104 8.21 -16.80 10.69
C MET A 104 9.18 -15.61 10.56
N GLU A 105 9.97 -15.43 11.61
CA GLU A 105 11.18 -14.61 11.66
C GLU A 105 12.20 -15.03 10.57
N GLY A 106 12.68 -14.05 9.79
CA GLY A 106 14.05 -14.04 9.28
C GLY A 106 14.46 -15.04 8.20
N GLY A 107 13.85 -14.99 7.01
CA GLY A 107 14.38 -15.62 5.79
C GLY A 107 15.25 -14.68 4.96
N VAL A 108 16.35 -14.16 5.52
CA VAL A 108 17.43 -13.53 4.75
C VAL A 108 18.15 -14.62 3.95
N LEU A 109 18.16 -14.49 2.62
CA LEU A 109 19.12 -15.17 1.75
C LEU A 109 20.42 -14.38 1.70
#